data_AF-A0A969H5I6-F1
#
_entry.id   AF-A0A969H5I6-F1
#
_cell.length_a   1.000
_cell.length_b   1.000
_cell.length_c   1.000
_cell.angle_alpha   90.00
_cell.angle_beta   90.00
_cell.angle_gamma   90.00
#
_symmetry.space_group_name_H-M   'P 1'
#
loop_
_entity.id
_entity.type
_entity.pdbx_description
1 polymer ?
#
loop_
_entity_poly.entity_id
_entity_poly.type
_entity_poly.pdbx_seq_one_letter_code
_entity_poly.pdbx_strand_id
1 'polypeptide(L)'
;MPSPADPILFQAGPFVVRWYGLLIVAGALAAAYITSLEARRKKEDPDHAWNVLIWCLVLGIIGARFYHVLSSPAGGSRGFSYYFIEQPFTAVTLFGVAIPFPTAFMIWQGGIGIYGALIGGILAVFIYARRHHLNFWRWLDNIAPGMLLAQAIGRWGNFFNQELYGPPTDLPGPLPSPMPTSAFHPTTT
;
A
#
# COMPACT_ATOMS: atom_id res chain seq x y z
N MET A 1 -21.45 0.64 -18.84
CA MET A 1 -20.13 1.30 -19.03
C MET A 1 -19.23 0.32 -19.75
N PRO A 2 -18.29 0.74 -20.63
CA PRO A 2 -17.34 -0.22 -21.18
C PRO A 2 -16.59 -0.84 -20.00
N SER A 3 -16.43 -2.16 -20.01
CA SER A 3 -15.59 -2.86 -19.03
C SER A 3 -14.25 -2.09 -18.91
N PRO A 4 -13.77 -1.74 -17.70
CA PRO A 4 -12.46 -1.11 -17.61
C PRO A 4 -11.39 -2.03 -18.21
N ALA A 5 -10.35 -1.39 -18.73
CA ALA A 5 -9.13 -2.01 -19.22
C ALA A 5 -8.60 -3.07 -18.24
N ASP A 6 -7.94 -4.10 -18.76
CA ASP A 6 -7.29 -5.15 -17.97
C ASP A 6 -6.53 -4.55 -16.77
N PRO A 7 -6.54 -5.19 -15.58
CA PRO A 7 -5.84 -4.69 -14.39
C PRO A 7 -4.32 -4.58 -14.59
N ILE A 8 -3.83 -5.19 -15.67
CA ILE A 8 -2.47 -5.13 -16.17
C ILE A 8 -2.38 -3.95 -17.14
N LEU A 9 -1.61 -2.94 -16.74
CA LEU A 9 -1.30 -1.79 -17.58
C LEU A 9 -0.35 -2.18 -18.72
N PHE A 10 0.69 -2.94 -18.37
CA PHE A 10 1.73 -3.35 -19.29
C PHE A 10 2.39 -4.64 -18.77
N GLN A 11 2.70 -5.56 -19.69
CA GLN A 11 3.42 -6.77 -19.37
C GLN A 11 4.60 -6.95 -20.34
N ALA A 12 5.82 -6.95 -19.79
CA ALA A 12 7.03 -7.32 -20.50
C ALA A 12 7.61 -8.60 -19.88
N GLY A 13 7.23 -9.76 -20.42
CA GLY A 13 7.66 -11.05 -19.91
C GLY A 13 7.24 -11.27 -18.45
N PRO A 14 8.18 -11.48 -17.50
CA PRO A 14 7.87 -11.66 -16.07
C PRO A 14 7.47 -10.36 -15.36
N PHE A 15 7.68 -9.19 -15.99
CA PHE A 15 7.36 -7.90 -15.39
C PHE A 15 5.92 -7.52 -15.72
N VAL A 16 5.08 -7.51 -14.68
CA VAL A 16 3.68 -7.11 -14.77
C VAL A 16 3.50 -5.79 -14.04
N VAL A 17 3.18 -4.73 -14.76
CA VAL A 17 2.83 -3.43 -14.19
C VAL A 17 1.31 -3.36 -14.08
N ARG A 18 0.82 -3.11 -12.87
CA ARG A 18 -0.62 -3.00 -12.58
C ARG A 18 -1.03 -1.54 -12.41
N TRP A 19 -2.25 -1.20 -12.83
CA TRP A 19 -2.82 0.14 -12.65
C TRP A 19 -2.78 0.62 -11.20
N TYR A 20 -3.07 -0.27 -10.25
CA TYR A 20 -3.04 0.04 -8.83
C TYR A 20 -1.66 0.53 -8.36
N GLY A 21 -0.57 -0.11 -8.82
CA GLY A 21 0.79 0.30 -8.48
C GLY A 21 1.12 1.70 -9.02
N LEU A 22 0.71 2.00 -10.25
CA LEU A 22 0.87 3.32 -10.85
C LEU A 22 0.12 4.40 -10.05
N LEU A 23 -1.12 4.12 -9.65
CA LEU A 23 -1.94 5.06 -8.88
C LEU A 23 -1.40 5.29 -7.46
N ILE A 24 -0.85 4.27 -6.79
CA ILE A 24 -0.17 4.46 -5.50
C ILE A 24 1.02 5.41 -5.67
N VAL A 25 1.88 5.16 -6.66
CA VAL A 25 3.06 6.01 -6.88
C VAL A 25 2.63 7.43 -7.23
N ALA A 26 1.65 7.60 -8.12
CA ALA A 26 1.09 8.90 -8.45
C ALA A 26 0.52 9.62 -7.22
N GLY A 27 -0.23 8.90 -6.36
CA GLY A 27 -0.77 9.44 -5.11
C GLY A 27 0.31 9.86 -4.13
N ALA A 28 1.37 9.07 -3.97
CA ALA A 28 2.50 9.38 -3.10
C ALA A 28 3.29 10.60 -3.59
N LEU A 29 3.54 10.70 -4.90
CA LEU A 29 4.18 11.87 -5.52
C LEU A 29 3.33 13.13 -5.40
N ALA A 30 2.01 13.00 -5.62
CA ALA A 30 1.07 14.11 -5.43
C ALA A 30 1.05 14.58 -3.97
N ALA A 31 1.06 13.66 -3.00
CA ALA A 31 1.12 13.98 -1.59
C ALA A 31 2.40 14.75 -1.22
N ALA A 32 3.56 14.28 -1.69
CA ALA A 32 4.84 14.96 -1.46
C ALA A 32 4.89 16.34 -2.13
N TYR A 33 4.33 16.46 -3.35
CA TYR A 33 4.23 17.74 -4.03
C TYR A 33 3.39 18.74 -3.24
N ILE A 34 2.18 18.37 -2.80
CA ILE A 34 1.33 19.23 -1.96
C ILE A 34 2.03 19.58 -0.65
N THR A 35 2.69 18.61 0.00
CA THR A 35 3.47 18.85 1.22
C THR A 35 4.59 19.86 0.98
N SER A 36 5.26 19.80 -0.17
CA SER A 36 6.31 20.75 -0.55
C SER A 36 5.77 22.17 -0.77
N LEU A 37 4.55 22.29 -1.31
CA LEU A 37 3.87 23.57 -1.46
C LEU A 37 3.50 24.15 -0.10
N GLU A 38 2.95 23.34 0.81
CA GLU A 38 2.63 23.76 2.17
C GLU A 38 3.87 24.16 2.98
N ALA A 39 4.97 23.41 2.85
CA ALA A 39 6.26 23.77 3.45
C ALA A 39 6.74 25.15 2.95
N ARG A 40 6.71 25.40 1.62
CA ARG A 40 7.05 26.72 1.05
C ARG A 40 6.16 27.83 1.60
N ARG A 41 4.84 27.60 1.68
CA ARG A 41 3.88 28.58 2.23
C ARG A 41 4.18 28.94 3.69
N LYS A 42 4.66 27.97 4.47
CA LYS A 42 5.02 28.14 5.88
C LYS A 42 6.47 28.56 6.10
N LYS A 43 7.23 28.88 5.04
CA LYS A 43 8.65 29.25 5.07
C LYS A 43 9.56 28.14 5.62
N GLU A 44 9.16 26.89 5.45
CA GLU A 44 9.97 25.71 5.72
C GLU A 44 10.65 25.23 4.43
N ASP A 45 11.72 24.45 4.55
CA ASP A 45 12.44 23.91 3.40
C ASP A 45 11.60 22.80 2.72
N PRO A 46 11.19 22.99 1.45
CA PRO A 46 10.42 22.01 0.68
C PRO A 46 11.15 20.70 0.40
N ASP A 47 12.49 20.67 0.44
CA ASP A 47 13.25 19.47 0.12
C ASP A 47 13.01 18.38 1.16
N HIS A 48 12.70 18.77 2.40
CA HIS A 48 12.27 17.86 3.45
C HIS A 48 11.01 17.06 3.08
N ALA A 49 10.12 17.57 2.21
CA ALA A 49 8.92 16.83 1.78
C ALA A 49 9.27 15.62 0.90
N TRP A 50 10.25 15.76 0.01
CA TRP A 50 10.72 14.66 -0.85
C TRP A 50 11.60 13.69 -0.08
N ASN A 51 12.44 14.22 0.81
CA ASN A 51 13.28 13.39 1.67
C ASN A 51 12.43 12.53 2.61
N VAL A 52 11.41 13.12 3.27
CA VAL A 52 10.54 12.35 4.17
C VAL A 52 9.71 11.31 3.40
N LEU A 53 9.30 11.59 2.15
CA LEU A 53 8.64 10.61 1.30
C LEU A 53 9.50 9.34 1.13
N ILE A 54 10.80 9.49 0.86
CA ILE A 54 11.71 8.35 0.70
C ILE A 54 11.77 7.52 2.00
N TRP A 55 11.88 8.20 3.15
CA TRP A 55 11.84 7.54 4.46
C TRP A 55 10.51 6.80 4.69
N CYS A 56 9.38 7.41 4.33
CA CYS A 56 8.05 6.81 4.44
C CYS A 56 7.89 5.58 3.54
N LEU A 57 8.43 5.60 2.32
CA LEU A 57 8.39 4.44 1.43
C LEU A 57 9.20 3.26 2.00
N VAL A 58 10.42 3.52 2.47
CA VAL A 58 11.30 2.47 3.03
C VAL A 58 10.72 1.88 4.30
N LEU A 59 10.44 2.73 5.30
CA LEU A 59 9.90 2.25 6.58
C LEU A 59 8.45 1.78 6.48
N GLY A 60 7.68 2.31 5.53
CA GLY A 60 6.35 1.81 5.21
C GLY A 60 6.38 0.37 4.71
N ILE A 61 7.26 0.04 3.76
CA ILE A 61 7.42 -1.34 3.26
C ILE A 61 7.89 -2.27 4.38
N ILE A 62 8.88 -1.84 5.17
CA ILE A 62 9.39 -2.62 6.30
C ILE A 62 8.29 -2.86 7.34
N GLY A 63 7.59 -1.82 7.77
CA GLY A 63 6.52 -1.89 8.75
C GLY A 63 5.35 -2.74 8.25
N ALA A 64 4.99 -2.61 6.97
CA ALA A 64 3.93 -3.40 6.37
C ALA A 64 4.25 -4.89 6.33
N ARG A 65 5.51 -5.24 6.05
CA ARG A 65 5.95 -6.62 6.06
C ARG A 65 6.04 -7.17 7.48
N PHE A 66 6.60 -6.39 8.39
CA PHE A 66 6.70 -6.75 9.80
C PHE A 66 5.32 -7.02 10.42
N TYR A 67 4.36 -6.12 10.18
CA TYR A 67 2.98 -6.30 10.63
C TYR A 67 2.38 -7.58 10.04
N HIS A 68 2.52 -7.82 8.73
CA HIS A 68 1.98 -9.02 8.10
C HIS A 68 2.55 -10.32 8.68
N VAL A 69 3.86 -10.36 8.94
CA VAL A 69 4.54 -11.53 9.50
C VAL A 69 4.10 -11.80 10.93
N LEU A 70 3.85 -10.75 11.71
CA LEU A 70 3.39 -10.87 13.11
C LEU A 70 1.90 -11.12 13.24
N SER A 71 1.09 -10.51 12.36
CA SER A 71 -0.36 -10.64 12.41
C SER A 71 -0.74 -12.03 11.93
N SER A 72 -1.36 -12.83 12.79
CA SER A 72 -2.10 -14.02 12.38
C SER A 72 -3.54 -13.58 12.06
N PRO A 73 -3.94 -13.40 10.79
CA PRO A 73 -5.29 -12.94 10.49
C PRO A 73 -6.28 -14.01 10.94
N ALA A 74 -7.37 -13.59 11.59
CA ALA A 74 -8.50 -14.44 11.94
C ALA A 74 -9.18 -14.91 10.64
N GLY A 75 -8.68 -15.98 10.02
CA GLY A 75 -9.27 -16.54 8.81
C GLY A 75 -8.39 -17.36 7.86
N GLY A 76 -7.06 -17.51 8.04
CA GLY A 76 -6.33 -18.46 7.19
C GLY A 76 -4.80 -18.40 7.17
N SER A 77 -4.20 -19.49 7.67
CA SER A 77 -3.03 -20.21 7.13
C SER A 77 -1.62 -19.58 7.09
N ARG A 78 -1.40 -18.27 7.29
CA ARG A 78 -0.02 -17.70 7.30
C ARG A 78 0.14 -16.56 8.31
N GLY A 79 0.58 -16.89 9.53
CA GLY A 79 0.94 -15.94 10.60
C GLY A 79 2.36 -16.17 11.11
N PHE A 80 2.68 -15.70 12.31
CA PHE A 80 4.02 -15.85 12.92
C PHE A 80 4.54 -17.30 12.86
N SER A 81 3.68 -18.28 13.19
CA SER A 81 4.03 -19.70 13.16
C SER A 81 4.40 -20.20 11.76
N TYR A 82 3.74 -19.70 10.72
CA TYR A 82 4.07 -20.09 9.34
C TYR A 82 5.48 -19.61 8.95
N TYR A 83 5.80 -18.36 9.26
CA TYR A 83 7.05 -17.73 8.83
C TYR A 83 8.28 -18.12 9.67
N PHE A 84 8.10 -18.60 10.90
CA PHE A 84 9.23 -18.93 11.78
C PHE A 84 9.28 -20.39 12.22
N ILE A 85 8.18 -21.15 12.13
CA ILE A 85 8.10 -22.54 12.60
C ILE A 85 7.85 -23.52 11.45
N GLU A 86 6.86 -23.25 10.58
CA GLU A 86 6.47 -24.19 9.53
C GLU A 86 7.36 -24.10 8.29
N GLN A 87 7.57 -22.89 7.76
CA GLN A 87 8.41 -22.64 6.58
C GLN A 87 9.30 -21.39 6.75
N PRO A 88 10.35 -21.48 7.60
CA PRO A 88 11.27 -20.37 7.85
C PRO A 88 12.09 -19.97 6.61
N PHE A 89 12.41 -20.94 5.74
CA PHE A 89 13.18 -20.71 4.53
C PHE A 89 12.44 -21.22 3.31
N THR A 90 12.34 -20.37 2.30
CA THR A 90 11.84 -20.71 0.97
C THR A 90 12.98 -20.60 -0.02
N ALA A 91 13.13 -21.59 -0.91
CA ALA A 91 14.14 -21.53 -1.95
C ALA A 91 13.80 -20.47 -2.99
N VAL A 92 14.72 -19.53 -3.21
CA VAL A 92 14.66 -18.58 -4.32
C VAL A 92 15.62 -19.07 -5.40
N THR A 93 15.08 -19.32 -6.59
CA THR A 93 15.89 -19.73 -7.74
C THR A 93 16.48 -18.49 -8.41
N LEU A 94 17.80 -18.35 -8.35
CA LEU A 94 18.57 -17.31 -9.02
C LEU A 94 19.56 -17.98 -9.95
N PHE A 95 19.52 -17.66 -11.25
CA PHE A 95 20.43 -18.20 -12.26
C PHE A 95 20.53 -19.74 -12.27
N GLY A 96 19.41 -20.44 -12.01
CA GLY A 96 19.38 -21.91 -11.94
C GLY A 96 19.86 -22.50 -10.60
N VAL A 97 20.24 -21.68 -9.64
CA VAL A 97 20.66 -22.11 -8.29
C VAL A 97 19.55 -21.78 -7.28
N ALA A 98 19.13 -22.78 -6.51
CA ALA A 98 18.16 -22.61 -5.42
C ALA A 98 18.89 -22.20 -4.13
N ILE A 99 18.61 -21.00 -3.62
CA ILE A 99 19.21 -20.47 -2.39
C ILE A 99 18.12 -20.36 -1.32
N PRO A 100 18.33 -20.89 -0.10
CA PRO A 100 17.37 -20.71 0.99
C PRO A 100 17.31 -19.24 1.40
N PHE A 101 16.12 -18.64 1.33
CA PHE A 101 15.88 -17.26 1.72
C PHE A 101 14.80 -17.19 2.80
N PRO A 102 14.91 -16.32 3.82
CA PRO A 102 13.90 -16.26 4.86
C PRO A 102 12.55 -15.81 4.30
N THR A 103 11.52 -16.62 4.47
CA THR A 103 10.18 -16.39 3.90
C THR A 103 9.58 -15.06 4.39
N ALA A 104 9.94 -14.66 5.62
CA ALA A 104 9.52 -13.40 6.23
C ALA A 104 9.95 -12.14 5.45
N PHE A 105 11.03 -12.19 4.64
CA PHE A 105 11.52 -11.02 3.88
C PHE A 105 11.04 -11.01 2.41
N MET A 106 10.31 -12.03 1.96
CA MET A 106 9.83 -12.13 0.58
C MET A 106 8.64 -11.20 0.32
N ILE A 107 8.91 -9.91 0.12
CA ILE A 107 7.89 -8.89 -0.14
C ILE A 107 7.22 -9.04 -1.52
N TRP A 108 7.86 -9.72 -2.46
CA TRP A 108 7.35 -9.95 -3.83
C TRP A 108 6.33 -11.09 -3.93
N GLN A 109 6.21 -11.93 -2.89
CA GLN A 109 5.19 -12.99 -2.81
C GLN A 109 3.81 -12.44 -2.36
N GLY A 110 3.68 -11.12 -2.22
CA GLY A 110 2.52 -10.48 -1.59
C GLY A 110 2.59 -10.54 -0.06
N GLY A 111 1.46 -10.27 0.60
CA GLY A 111 1.38 -10.25 2.07
C GLY A 111 1.97 -8.97 2.67
N ILE A 112 1.25 -7.87 2.47
CA ILE A 112 1.64 -6.52 2.91
C ILE A 112 0.50 -5.98 3.76
N GLY A 113 0.77 -5.68 5.03
CA GLY A 113 -0.24 -5.16 5.95
C GLY A 113 -0.35 -3.65 5.89
N ILE A 114 -1.52 -3.11 5.53
CA ILE A 114 -1.73 -1.66 5.45
C ILE A 114 -1.52 -0.94 6.78
N TYR A 115 -1.92 -1.57 7.89
CA TYR A 115 -1.70 -1.04 9.24
C TYR A 115 -0.21 -0.92 9.56
N GLY A 116 0.60 -1.90 9.16
CA GLY A 116 2.04 -1.84 9.29
C GLY A 116 2.67 -0.74 8.43
N ALA A 117 2.16 -0.53 7.21
CA ALA A 117 2.59 0.57 6.35
C ALA A 117 2.33 1.94 6.99
N LEU A 118 1.14 2.11 7.58
CA LEU A 118 0.74 3.35 8.24
C LEU A 118 1.63 3.65 9.46
N ILE A 119 1.84 2.65 10.32
CA ILE A 119 2.72 2.78 11.49
C ILE A 119 4.15 3.07 11.05
N GLY A 120 4.65 2.36 10.04
CA GLY A 120 5.98 2.58 9.46
C GLY A 120 6.15 3.99 8.89
N GLY A 121 5.14 4.51 8.19
CA GLY A 121 5.13 5.88 7.67
C GLY A 121 5.15 6.94 8.76
N ILE A 122 4.32 6.80 9.81
CA ILE A 122 4.32 7.75 10.95
C ILE A 122 5.69 7.72 11.65
N LEU A 123 6.25 6.53 11.87
CA LEU A 123 7.57 6.36 12.46
C LEU A 123 8.66 7.00 11.58
N ALA A 124 8.54 6.93 10.26
CA ALA A 124 9.44 7.58 9.33
C ALA A 124 9.45 9.09 9.49
N VAL A 125 8.28 9.72 9.53
CA VAL A 125 8.13 11.16 9.77
C VAL A 125 8.73 11.53 11.13
N PHE A 126 8.48 10.72 12.17
CA PHE A 126 9.04 10.96 13.50
C PHE A 126 10.56 10.92 13.52
N ILE A 127 11.17 9.85 12.98
CA ILE A 127 12.63 9.68 12.93
C ILE A 127 13.26 10.80 12.09
N TYR A 128 12.69 11.09 10.93
CA TYR A 128 13.18 12.14 10.05
C TYR A 128 13.13 13.52 10.72
N ALA A 129 11.97 13.88 11.30
CA ALA A 129 11.81 15.15 11.99
C ALA A 129 12.78 15.30 13.16
N ARG A 130 13.00 14.24 13.94
CA ARG A 130 13.99 14.25 15.04
C ARG A 130 15.42 14.43 14.55
N ARG A 131 15.80 13.78 13.44
CA ARG A 131 17.16 13.86 12.88
C ARG A 131 17.48 15.20 12.25
N HIS A 132 16.48 15.88 11.70
CA HIS A 132 16.63 17.18 11.05
C HIS A 132 16.18 18.36 11.92
N HIS A 133 15.95 18.14 13.22
CA HIS A 133 15.49 19.16 14.17
C HIS A 133 14.19 19.86 13.75
N LEU A 134 13.31 19.15 13.05
CA LEU A 134 12.02 19.64 12.60
C LEU A 134 10.93 19.35 13.65
N ASN A 135 9.87 20.15 13.65
CA ASN A 135 8.72 19.88 14.49
C ASN A 135 7.83 18.80 13.86
N PHE A 136 7.82 17.61 14.46
CA PHE A 136 7.06 16.45 14.01
C PHE A 136 5.57 16.76 13.75
N TRP A 137 4.90 17.48 14.65
CA TRP A 137 3.48 17.79 14.53
C TRP A 137 3.20 18.72 13.37
N ARG A 138 4.04 19.76 13.18
CA ARG A 138 3.92 20.64 12.01
C ARG A 138 4.08 19.88 10.69
N TRP A 139 5.01 18.93 10.65
CA TRP A 139 5.21 18.11 9.46
C TRP A 139 4.06 17.14 9.21
N LEU A 140 3.43 16.58 10.25
CA LEU A 140 2.18 15.84 10.08
C LEU A 140 1.06 16.72 9.51
N ASP A 141 0.90 17.95 10.02
CA ASP A 141 -0.09 18.90 9.51
C ASP A 141 0.17 19.29 8.05
N ASN A 142 1.43 19.42 7.64
CA ASN A 142 1.83 19.68 6.25
C ASN A 142 1.50 18.49 5.32
N ILE A 143 1.66 17.26 5.83
CA ILE A 143 1.44 16.02 5.07
C ILE A 143 -0.06 15.72 4.92
N ALA A 144 -0.89 16.07 5.90
CA ALA A 144 -2.33 15.80 5.93
C ALA A 144 -3.09 16.13 4.62
N PRO A 145 -2.97 17.34 4.01
CA PRO A 145 -3.66 17.64 2.76
C PRO A 145 -3.19 16.76 1.60
N GLY A 146 -1.89 16.46 1.52
CA GLY A 146 -1.34 15.54 0.52
C GLY A 146 -1.87 14.11 0.68
N MET A 147 -1.99 13.64 1.93
CA MET A 147 -2.54 12.33 2.25
C MET A 147 -4.01 12.17 1.85
N LEU A 148 -4.83 13.20 2.03
CA LEU A 148 -6.22 13.19 1.58
C LEU A 148 -6.32 13.02 0.06
N LEU A 149 -5.47 13.74 -0.69
CA LEU A 149 -5.39 13.58 -2.14
C LEU A 149 -4.92 12.18 -2.55
N ALA A 150 -3.90 11.64 -1.88
CA ALA A 150 -3.43 10.28 -2.13
C ALA A 150 -4.52 9.23 -1.89
N GLN A 151 -5.33 9.38 -0.85
CA GLN A 151 -6.48 8.50 -0.59
C GLN A 151 -7.53 8.60 -1.70
N ALA A 152 -7.85 9.82 -2.16
CA ALA A 152 -8.77 10.02 -3.27
C ALA A 152 -8.26 9.36 -4.57
N ILE A 153 -6.98 9.50 -4.88
CA ILE A 153 -6.34 8.82 -6.03
C ILE A 153 -6.40 7.30 -5.85
N GLY A 154 -6.11 6.80 -4.64
CA GLY A 154 -6.14 5.37 -4.34
C GLY A 154 -7.52 4.73 -4.54
N ARG A 155 -8.63 5.48 -4.34
CA ARG A 155 -9.99 4.99 -4.62
C ARG A 155 -10.22 4.66 -6.09
N TRP A 156 -9.55 5.34 -7.02
CA TRP A 156 -9.60 4.98 -8.44
C TRP A 156 -8.94 3.63 -8.72
N GLY A 157 -7.99 3.21 -7.86
CA GLY A 157 -7.41 1.87 -7.92
C GLY A 157 -8.45 0.76 -7.82
N ASN A 158 -9.44 0.94 -6.94
CA ASN A 158 -10.53 -0.02 -6.75
C ASN A 158 -11.37 -0.19 -8.03
N PHE A 159 -11.58 0.89 -8.78
CA PHE A 159 -12.33 0.88 -10.03
C PHE A 159 -11.61 0.05 -11.11
N PHE A 160 -10.29 0.24 -11.27
CA PHE A 160 -9.50 -0.54 -12.24
C PHE A 160 -9.28 -2.00 -11.79
N ASN A 161 -9.17 -2.22 -10.48
CA ASN A 161 -8.92 -3.54 -9.92
C ASN A 161 -10.21 -4.34 -9.64
N GLN A 162 -11.38 -3.76 -9.93
CA GLN A 162 -12.69 -4.39 -9.75
C GLN A 162 -12.93 -4.92 -8.33
N GLU A 163 -12.49 -4.16 -7.33
CA GLU A 163 -12.62 -4.52 -5.91
C GLU A 163 -13.45 -3.50 -5.14
N LEU A 164 -14.03 -3.90 -4.01
CA LEU A 164 -14.85 -3.04 -3.12
C LEU A 164 -16.08 -2.42 -3.79
N TYR A 165 -16.90 -3.26 -4.44
CA TYR A 165 -18.23 -2.84 -4.91
C TYR A 165 -19.15 -2.51 -3.73
N GLY A 166 -20.04 -1.53 -3.96
CA GLY A 166 -21.12 -1.23 -3.03
C GLY A 166 -22.15 -2.37 -2.96
N PRO A 167 -23.04 -2.33 -1.96
CA PRO A 167 -24.13 -3.29 -1.86
C PRO A 167 -25.01 -3.25 -3.12
N PRO A 168 -25.63 -4.39 -3.50
CA PRO A 168 -26.54 -4.43 -4.63
C PRO A 168 -27.66 -3.42 -4.43
N THR A 169 -28.01 -2.71 -5.49
CA THR A 169 -29.03 -1.65 -5.44
C THR A 169 -30.05 -1.88 -6.55
N ASP A 170 -31.33 -1.74 -6.24
CA ASP A 170 -32.45 -1.93 -7.17
C ASP A 170 -32.78 -0.67 -8.01
N LEU A 171 -31.98 0.38 -7.89
CA LEU A 171 -32.10 1.60 -8.67
C LEU A 171 -31.61 1.37 -10.11
N PRO A 172 -32.27 1.94 -11.13
CA PRO A 172 -31.82 1.85 -12.52
C PRO A 172 -30.54 2.66 -12.70
N GLY A 173 -29.42 2.02 -12.39
CA GLY A 173 -28.06 2.52 -12.53
C GLY A 173 -27.22 1.58 -13.40
N PRO A 174 -25.96 1.94 -13.68
CA PRO A 174 -25.11 1.22 -14.64
C PRO A 174 -24.62 -0.17 -14.20
N LEU A 175 -25.03 -0.63 -13.01
CA LEU A 175 -24.64 -1.91 -12.44
C LEU A 175 -25.79 -2.92 -12.63
N PRO A 176 -25.59 -3.98 -13.43
CA PRO A 176 -26.51 -5.11 -13.44
C PRO A 176 -26.41 -5.85 -12.10
N SER A 177 -27.54 -6.14 -11.44
CA SER A 177 -27.61 -7.12 -10.37
C SER A 177 -27.95 -8.52 -10.94
N PRO A 178 -27.52 -9.63 -10.30
CA PRO A 178 -26.36 -9.84 -9.45
C PRO A 178 -25.29 -10.73 -10.13
N MET A 179 -24.02 -10.49 -9.80
CA MET A 179 -22.94 -11.48 -9.96
C MET A 179 -23.22 -12.71 -9.07
N PRO A 180 -22.76 -13.91 -9.43
CA PRO A 180 -23.03 -15.14 -8.68
C PRO A 180 -22.70 -14.99 -7.19
N THR A 181 -23.61 -15.50 -6.37
CA THR A 181 -23.68 -15.39 -4.90
C THR A 181 -22.42 -15.86 -4.15
N SER A 182 -21.47 -16.50 -4.83
CA SER A 182 -20.19 -16.95 -4.28
C SER A 182 -19.19 -15.82 -4.00
N ALA A 183 -19.43 -14.60 -4.49
CA ALA A 183 -18.57 -13.44 -4.24
C ALA A 183 -18.89 -12.69 -2.93
N PHE A 184 -20.02 -13.03 -2.29
CA PHE A 184 -20.42 -12.43 -1.03
C PHE A 184 -20.06 -13.36 0.12
N HIS A 185 -19.01 -13.02 0.87
CA HIS A 185 -18.76 -13.64 2.17
C HIS A 185 -19.94 -13.26 3.09
N PRO A 186 -20.64 -14.21 3.72
CA PRO A 186 -21.74 -13.91 4.62
C PRO A 186 -21.16 -13.28 5.89
N THR A 187 -21.19 -11.96 5.98
CA THR A 187 -20.95 -11.27 7.25
C THR A 187 -22.26 -11.31 8.02
N THR A 188 -22.38 -12.27 8.94
CA THR A 188 -23.44 -12.28 9.95
C THR A 188 -23.33 -11.06 10.83
N THR A 189 -24.49 -10.47 11.11
CA THR A 189 -24.82 -9.41 12.07
C THR A 189 -24.11 -9.52 13.42
#